data_AF-A0A9P5VRW7-F1
#
_entry.id   AF-A0A9P5VRW7-F1
#
_cell.length_a   1.000
_cell.length_b   1.000
_cell.length_c   1.000
_cell.angle_alpha   90.00
_cell.angle_beta   90.00
_cell.angle_gamma   90.00
#
_symmetry.space_group_name_H-M   'P 1'
#
loop_
_entity.id
_entity.type
_entity.pdbx_description
1 polymer ?
#
loop_
_entity_poly.entity_id
_entity_poly.type
_entity_poly.pdbx_seq_one_letter_code
_entity_poly.pdbx_strand_id
1 'polypeptide(L)'
;TVWGLSATDPETGIIYFSDAGTDFQGKDVVIALDLKTSQVTTSGFPEIDTDVPSGAAWSVPLKGMIVFAGIFDPIILNPAKANTPSKGWSTLPTTGMNDFTIFWNCAVPAYGGTKVALFGNDPGKGGSFVYLFDTVKRSWKKGLTIPTTIDGSACAVTGDQFIIWGGE
;
A
#
# COMPACT_ATOMS: atom_id res chain seq x y z
N THR A 1 19.19 2.63 -1.22
CA THR A 1 18.10 2.97 -2.14
C THR A 1 16.87 3.15 -1.30
N VAL A 2 16.20 4.30 -1.35
CA VAL A 2 14.98 4.56 -0.60
C VAL A 2 13.81 4.08 -1.45
N TRP A 3 12.99 3.18 -0.91
CA TRP A 3 11.78 2.68 -1.58
C TRP A 3 10.60 3.53 -1.14
N GLY A 4 10.44 4.70 -1.77
CA GLY A 4 9.37 5.62 -1.38
C GLY A 4 8.00 5.08 -1.79
N LEU A 5 7.16 4.80 -0.80
CA LEU A 5 5.75 4.51 -1.04
C LEU A 5 4.94 5.77 -0.79
N SER A 6 3.89 5.99 -1.57
CA SER A 6 3.02 7.13 -1.34
C SER A 6 1.55 6.83 -1.51
N ALA A 7 0.73 7.58 -0.79
CA ALA A 7 -0.71 7.61 -0.95
C ALA A 7 -1.18 9.06 -0.94
N THR A 8 -2.11 9.41 -1.83
CA THR A 8 -2.69 10.75 -1.88
C THR A 8 -4.10 10.73 -1.28
N ASP A 9 -4.37 11.61 -0.33
CA ASP A 9 -5.73 11.86 0.13
C ASP A 9 -6.48 12.72 -0.91
N PRO A 10 -7.51 12.18 -1.59
CA PRO A 10 -8.22 12.89 -2.64
C PRO A 10 -9.10 14.02 -2.10
N GLU A 11 -9.46 14.04 -0.81
CA GLU A 11 -10.27 15.12 -0.21
C GLU A 11 -9.40 16.37 0.03
N THR A 12 -8.18 16.18 0.55
CA THR A 12 -7.30 17.29 0.94
C THR A 12 -6.28 17.66 -0.14
N GLY A 13 -5.83 16.69 -0.94
CA GLY A 13 -4.72 16.81 -1.89
C GLY A 13 -3.35 16.60 -1.25
N ILE A 14 -3.30 16.12 -0.01
CA ILE A 14 -2.05 15.83 0.71
C ILE A 14 -1.49 14.48 0.23
N ILE A 15 -0.19 14.45 -0.06
CA ILE A 15 0.56 13.24 -0.38
C ILE A 15 1.29 12.78 0.88
N TYR A 16 1.02 11.55 1.30
CA TYR A 16 1.73 10.88 2.38
C TYR A 16 2.79 9.97 1.79
N PHE A 17 4.02 10.08 2.27
CA PHE A 17 5.12 9.19 1.93
C PHE A 17 5.45 8.35 3.15
N SER A 18 5.32 7.03 3.06
CA SER A 18 5.90 6.12 4.06
C SER A 18 7.27 5.66 3.61
N ASP A 19 8.13 5.35 4.57
CA ASP A 19 9.52 4.94 4.31
C ASP A 19 10.31 5.99 3.50
N ALA A 20 10.05 7.28 3.78
CA ALA A 20 10.74 8.39 3.13
C ALA A 20 12.12 8.69 3.76
N GLY A 21 12.56 7.85 4.70
CA GLY A 21 13.76 8.00 5.50
C GLY A 21 13.48 7.94 7.00
N THR A 22 14.57 7.98 7.76
CA THR A 22 14.55 8.05 9.22
C THR A 22 14.67 9.50 9.69
N ASP A 23 14.06 9.84 10.83
CA ASP A 23 14.32 11.10 11.52
C ASP A 23 15.75 11.15 12.10
N PHE A 24 16.11 12.27 12.73
CA PHE A 24 17.41 12.43 13.39
C PHE A 24 17.66 11.43 14.54
N GLN A 25 16.63 10.70 15.00
CA GLN A 25 16.73 9.66 16.01
C GLN A 25 16.75 8.25 15.38
N GLY A 26 16.75 8.15 14.05
CA GLY A 26 16.75 6.87 13.35
C GLY A 26 15.37 6.22 13.22
N LYS A 27 14.27 6.94 13.49
CA LYS A 27 12.91 6.40 13.42
C LYS A 27 12.27 6.66 12.08
N ASP A 28 11.56 5.69 11.52
CA ASP A 28 10.82 5.89 10.27
C ASP A 28 9.75 6.96 10.45
N VAL A 29 9.81 7.97 9.57
CA VAL A 29 8.81 9.03 9.54
C VAL A 29 7.97 8.93 8.28
N VAL A 30 6.69 9.21 8.46
CA VAL A 30 5.81 9.48 7.34
C VAL A 30 5.86 10.99 7.08
N ILE A 31 6.14 11.34 5.83
CA ILE A 31 6.18 12.73 5.38
C ILE A 31 4.84 13.06 4.73
N ALA A 32 4.23 14.17 5.13
CA ALA A 32 3.04 14.70 4.48
C ALA A 32 3.41 15.97 3.70
N LEU A 33 3.14 15.95 2.39
CA LEU A 33 3.30 17.09 1.48
C LEU A 33 1.91 17.64 1.12
N ASP A 34 1.64 18.87 1.55
CA ASP A 34 0.47 19.61 1.11
C ASP A 34 0.80 20.37 -0.18
N LEU A 35 0.23 19.93 -1.31
CA LEU A 35 0.48 20.54 -2.61
C LEU A 35 -0.08 21.97 -2.74
N LYS A 36 -1.11 22.33 -1.96
CA LYS A 36 -1.71 23.67 -2.02
C LYS A 36 -0.81 24.71 -1.37
N THR A 37 -0.20 24.34 -0.24
CA THR A 37 0.67 25.24 0.54
C THR A 37 2.14 25.01 0.27
N SER A 38 2.49 23.94 -0.47
CA SER A 38 3.86 23.45 -0.65
C SER A 38 4.60 23.20 0.67
N GLN A 39 3.85 22.94 1.75
CA GLN A 39 4.43 22.63 3.05
C GLN A 39 4.69 21.14 3.19
N VAL A 40 5.88 20.84 3.71
CA VAL A 40 6.28 19.50 4.12
C VAL A 40 6.19 19.42 5.63
N THR A 41 5.47 18.44 6.14
CA THR A 41 5.37 18.17 7.57
C THR A 41 5.79 16.74 7.86
N THR A 42 6.49 16.52 8.96
CA THR A 42 6.58 15.19 9.55
C THR A 42 5.24 14.97 10.24
N SER A 43 4.38 14.19 9.59
CA SER A 43 3.17 13.74 10.26
C SER A 43 3.62 12.84 11.40
N GLY A 44 3.32 13.23 12.65
CA GLY A 44 3.76 12.57 13.89
C GLY A 44 3.19 11.17 14.09
N PHE A 45 3.11 10.40 13.02
CA PHE A 45 2.70 9.03 13.01
C PHE A 45 3.74 8.19 13.76
N PRO A 46 3.28 7.20 14.53
CA PRO A 46 4.21 6.22 15.08
C PRO A 46 4.91 5.47 13.94
N GLU A 47 6.05 4.87 14.26
CA GLU A 47 6.80 3.99 13.38
C GLU A 47 5.88 2.88 12.83
N ILE A 48 6.00 2.58 11.54
CA ILE A 48 5.32 1.41 10.97
C ILE A 48 6.12 0.21 11.46
N ASP A 49 5.54 -0.58 12.37
CA ASP A 49 6.13 -1.85 12.82
C ASP A 49 6.02 -2.95 11.72
N THR A 50 6.50 -2.65 10.51
CA THR A 50 6.61 -3.61 9.40
C THR A 50 8.00 -3.46 8.81
N ASP A 51 8.73 -4.57 8.72
CA ASP A 51 10.16 -4.53 8.41
C ASP A 51 10.48 -3.85 7.08
N VAL A 52 9.64 -4.00 6.03
CA VAL A 52 9.78 -3.28 4.76
C VAL A 52 8.40 -3.19 4.08
N PRO A 53 7.67 -2.08 4.14
CA PRO A 53 6.46 -1.92 3.33
C PRO A 53 6.85 -1.85 1.84
N SER A 54 6.03 -2.38 0.93
CA SER A 54 6.32 -2.32 -0.52
C SER A 54 5.21 -1.73 -1.38
N GLY A 55 4.01 -1.52 -0.84
CA GLY A 55 2.94 -0.80 -1.52
C GLY A 55 2.12 0.03 -0.56
N ALA A 56 1.61 1.17 -1.04
CA ALA A 56 0.71 2.03 -0.29
C ALA A 56 -0.44 2.52 -1.17
N ALA A 57 -1.63 2.65 -0.59
CA ALA A 57 -2.79 3.22 -1.27
C ALA A 57 -3.71 3.95 -0.28
N TRP A 58 -4.39 5.00 -0.73
CA TRP A 58 -5.36 5.70 0.11
C TRP A 58 -6.72 4.97 0.07
N SER A 59 -7.35 4.85 1.24
CA SER A 59 -8.72 4.35 1.36
C SER A 59 -9.63 5.48 1.83
N VAL A 60 -10.58 5.87 0.98
CA VAL A 60 -11.57 6.90 1.31
C VAL A 60 -12.48 6.47 2.46
N PRO A 61 -13.04 5.23 2.50
CA PRO A 61 -13.86 4.79 3.63
C PRO A 61 -13.11 4.76 4.96
N LEU A 62 -11.81 4.48 4.94
CA LEU A 62 -10.98 4.47 6.15
C LEU A 62 -10.39 5.84 6.49
N LYS A 63 -10.45 6.80 5.56
CA LYS A 63 -9.76 8.11 5.63
C LYS A 63 -8.29 7.97 5.98
N GLY A 64 -7.61 7.07 5.29
CA GLY A 64 -6.27 6.67 5.67
C GLY A 64 -5.47 5.97 4.60
N MET A 65 -4.15 6.05 4.76
CA MET A 65 -3.20 5.28 3.98
C MET A 65 -3.18 3.84 4.47
N ILE A 66 -3.32 2.91 3.54
CA ILE A 66 -3.09 1.49 3.76
C ILE A 66 -1.70 1.16 3.24
N VAL A 67 -0.88 0.49 4.05
CA VAL A 67 0.41 -0.06 3.63
C VAL A 67 0.35 -1.58 3.62
N PHE A 68 1.04 -2.16 2.64
CA PHE A 68 1.16 -3.60 2.42
C PHE A 68 2.61 -4.00 2.65
N ALA A 69 2.79 -5.07 3.46
CA ALA A 69 4.11 -5.62 3.77
C ALA A 69 4.85 -6.08 2.50
N GLY A 70 6.17 -6.14 2.59
CA GLY A 70 7.09 -6.50 1.51
C GLY A 70 8.06 -7.63 1.88
N ILE A 71 9.27 -7.55 1.34
CA ILE A 71 10.16 -8.66 0.95
C ILE A 71 10.64 -9.57 2.09
N PHE A 72 10.73 -9.09 3.33
CA PHE A 72 11.44 -9.83 4.38
C PHE A 72 10.55 -10.48 5.41
N ASP A 73 9.24 -10.21 5.35
CA ASP A 73 8.30 -10.81 6.27
C ASP A 73 7.22 -11.57 5.50
N PRO A 74 7.37 -12.91 5.34
CA PRO A 74 6.32 -13.74 4.77
C PRO A 74 5.10 -13.83 5.69
N ILE A 75 5.05 -13.09 6.81
CA ILE A 75 3.82 -12.87 7.58
C ILE A 75 2.74 -12.45 6.58
N ILE A 76 1.82 -13.40 6.41
CA ILE A 76 0.46 -13.27 5.91
C ILE A 76 0.09 -11.78 5.83
N LEU A 77 -0.20 -11.26 4.63
CA LEU A 77 -0.64 -9.86 4.35
C LEU A 77 -1.97 -9.46 5.03
N ASN A 78 -2.32 -10.19 6.07
CA ASN A 78 -3.31 -9.94 7.07
C ASN A 78 -2.55 -9.64 8.39
N PRO A 79 -2.10 -8.39 8.60
CA PRO A 79 -2.93 -7.24 8.32
C PRO A 79 -2.30 -6.17 7.42
N ALA A 80 -3.09 -5.70 6.46
CA ALA A 80 -2.94 -4.36 5.93
C ALA A 80 -2.97 -3.36 7.11
N LYS A 81 -1.94 -2.53 7.27
CA LYS A 81 -1.97 -1.49 8.32
C LYS A 81 -2.61 -0.24 7.73
N ALA A 82 -3.63 0.28 8.41
CA ALA A 82 -4.20 1.56 8.07
C ALA A 82 -3.73 2.62 9.04
N ASN A 83 -3.38 3.77 8.49
CA ASN A 83 -3.11 4.96 9.25
C ASN A 83 -4.17 6.01 9.00
N THR A 84 -4.75 6.51 10.07
CA THR A 84 -5.54 7.74 9.99
C THR A 84 -4.78 8.84 10.75
N PRO A 85 -4.70 10.07 10.21
CA PRO A 85 -4.06 11.22 10.88
C PRO A 85 -4.38 11.36 12.37
N SER A 86 -5.59 10.97 12.78
CA SER A 86 -6.08 11.12 14.15
C SER A 86 -5.85 9.91 15.07
N LYS A 87 -5.52 8.72 14.54
CA LYS A 87 -5.41 7.48 15.35
C LYS A 87 -4.06 6.77 15.23
N GLY A 88 -3.22 7.19 14.28
CA GLY A 88 -1.98 6.49 13.97
C GLY A 88 -2.23 5.14 13.29
N TRP A 89 -1.20 4.30 13.29
CA TRP A 89 -1.22 2.97 12.68
C TRP A 89 -2.07 1.99 13.46
N SER A 90 -2.88 1.24 12.74
CA SER A 90 -3.63 0.11 13.28
C SER A 90 -3.66 -1.05 12.30
N THR A 91 -3.59 -2.25 12.86
CA THR A 91 -3.86 -3.50 12.14
C THR A 91 -5.32 -3.52 11.67
N LEU A 92 -5.55 -3.65 10.36
CA LEU A 92 -6.88 -3.88 9.83
C LEU A 92 -7.23 -5.38 9.94
N PRO A 93 -8.32 -5.76 10.63
CA PRO A 93 -8.81 -7.12 10.56
C PRO A 93 -9.36 -7.36 9.15
N THR A 94 -8.82 -8.35 8.43
CA THR A 94 -9.31 -8.71 7.09
C THR A 94 -9.81 -10.15 7.03
N THR A 95 -10.72 -10.40 6.09
CA THR A 95 -11.33 -11.71 5.82
C THR A 95 -11.09 -12.14 4.37
N GLY A 96 -11.41 -13.39 4.05
CA GLY A 96 -11.23 -13.95 2.70
C GLY A 96 -9.93 -14.72 2.62
N MET A 97 -9.04 -14.34 1.68
CA MET A 97 -7.77 -15.05 1.51
C MET A 97 -6.88 -14.90 2.75
N ASN A 98 -6.45 -16.04 3.25
CA ASN A 98 -5.62 -16.18 4.45
C ASN A 98 -4.19 -16.65 4.14
N ASP A 99 -3.89 -17.01 2.89
CA ASP A 99 -2.61 -17.61 2.51
C ASP A 99 -2.10 -17.06 1.17
N PHE A 100 -1.69 -15.79 1.19
CA PHE A 100 -0.91 -15.22 0.11
C PHE A 100 0.19 -14.32 0.65
N THR A 101 1.32 -14.40 -0.02
CA THR A 101 2.46 -13.51 0.19
C THR A 101 2.68 -12.76 -1.12
N ILE A 102 2.92 -11.45 -1.04
CA ILE A 102 3.12 -10.62 -2.22
C ILE A 102 4.36 -9.76 -2.04
N PHE A 103 5.32 -9.92 -2.95
CA PHE A 103 6.57 -9.16 -2.91
C PHE A 103 6.57 -8.12 -4.02
N TRP A 104 7.42 -7.12 -3.83
CA TRP A 104 7.69 -6.07 -4.82
C TRP A 104 6.41 -5.49 -5.42
N ASN A 105 5.42 -5.30 -4.55
CA ASN A 105 4.07 -5.02 -4.99
C ASN A 105 3.89 -3.54 -5.32
N CYS A 106 2.89 -3.26 -6.12
CA CYS A 106 2.35 -1.93 -6.28
C CYS A 106 0.88 -1.96 -5.86
N ALA A 107 0.44 -0.91 -5.17
CA ALA A 107 -0.92 -0.77 -4.67
C ALA A 107 -1.52 0.52 -5.20
N VAL A 108 -2.76 0.48 -5.66
CA VAL A 108 -3.47 1.67 -6.14
C VAL A 108 -4.92 1.68 -5.70
N PRO A 109 -5.45 2.84 -5.29
CA PRO A 109 -6.88 2.98 -5.02
C PRO A 109 -7.69 2.78 -6.30
N ALA A 110 -8.81 2.11 -6.18
CA ALA A 110 -9.77 1.86 -7.26
C ALA A 110 -11.19 2.19 -6.78
N TYR A 111 -12.11 2.44 -7.73
CA TYR A 111 -13.52 2.69 -7.45
C TYR A 111 -13.75 3.76 -6.36
N GLY A 112 -13.12 4.92 -6.55
CA GLY A 112 -13.19 6.03 -5.57
C GLY A 112 -12.56 5.73 -4.21
N GLY A 113 -11.58 4.82 -4.15
CA GLY A 113 -10.90 4.43 -2.91
C GLY A 113 -11.67 3.44 -2.04
N THR A 114 -12.79 2.88 -2.54
CA THR A 114 -13.52 1.79 -1.86
C THR A 114 -12.87 0.42 -2.05
N LYS A 115 -11.91 0.34 -2.97
CA LYS A 115 -11.07 -0.84 -3.17
C LYS A 115 -9.61 -0.43 -3.36
N VAL A 116 -8.73 -1.38 -3.09
CA VAL A 116 -7.30 -1.29 -3.47
C VAL A 116 -6.97 -2.46 -4.38
N ALA A 117 -6.47 -2.15 -5.58
CA ALA A 117 -5.85 -3.15 -6.44
C ALA A 117 -4.38 -3.30 -6.04
N LEU A 118 -3.94 -4.53 -5.86
CA LEU A 118 -2.59 -4.90 -5.47
C LEU A 118 -2.04 -5.85 -6.52
N PHE A 119 -0.83 -5.57 -7.01
CA PHE A 119 -0.13 -6.44 -7.96
C PHE A 119 1.30 -6.67 -7.49
N GLY A 120 1.79 -7.89 -7.63
CA GLY A 120 3.16 -8.27 -7.30
C GLY A 120 3.34 -9.78 -7.45
N ASN A 121 4.55 -10.26 -7.18
CA ASN A 121 4.85 -11.69 -7.28
C ASN A 121 4.45 -12.45 -6.00
N ASP A 122 4.24 -13.77 -6.11
CA ASP A 122 4.18 -14.68 -4.95
C ASP A 122 5.23 -15.79 -5.17
N PRO A 123 6.39 -15.74 -4.48
CA PRO A 123 7.47 -16.69 -4.72
C PRO A 123 7.09 -18.12 -4.33
N GLY A 124 6.08 -18.30 -3.48
CA GLY A 124 5.57 -19.63 -3.11
C GLY A 124 4.64 -20.25 -4.16
N LYS A 125 4.06 -19.44 -5.05
CA LYS A 125 3.09 -19.91 -6.05
C LYS A 125 3.58 -19.86 -7.49
N GLY A 126 4.65 -19.12 -7.76
CA GLY A 126 5.20 -18.93 -9.12
C GLY A 126 4.30 -18.03 -9.97
N GLY A 127 4.85 -16.92 -10.44
CA GLY A 127 4.14 -15.90 -11.19
C GLY A 127 3.72 -14.69 -10.37
N SER A 128 2.99 -13.78 -11.02
CA SER A 128 2.45 -12.58 -10.41
C SER A 128 0.93 -12.59 -10.34
N PHE A 129 0.40 -11.90 -9.34
CA PHE A 129 -1.00 -12.01 -8.95
C PHE A 129 -1.60 -10.62 -8.78
N VAL A 130 -2.83 -10.48 -9.27
CA VAL A 130 -3.67 -9.34 -8.95
C VAL A 130 -4.57 -9.73 -7.78
N TYR A 131 -4.57 -8.91 -6.74
CA TYR A 131 -5.48 -9.01 -5.62
C TYR A 131 -6.31 -7.74 -5.51
N LEU A 132 -7.55 -7.87 -5.05
CA LEU A 132 -8.45 -6.74 -4.81
C LEU A 132 -8.88 -6.76 -3.35
N PHE A 133 -8.52 -5.72 -2.61
CA PHE A 133 -8.99 -5.50 -1.24
C PHE A 133 -10.22 -4.61 -1.27
N ASP A 134 -11.33 -5.09 -0.71
CA ASP A 134 -12.52 -4.27 -0.45
C ASP A 134 -12.34 -3.57 0.90
N THR A 135 -12.16 -2.24 0.90
CA THR A 135 -11.83 -1.49 2.12
C THR A 135 -13.03 -1.30 3.04
N VAL A 136 -14.24 -1.43 2.50
CA VAL A 136 -15.50 -1.35 3.27
C VAL A 136 -15.76 -2.67 3.98
N LYS A 137 -15.70 -3.79 3.24
CA LYS A 137 -15.94 -5.14 3.77
C LYS A 137 -14.73 -5.72 4.50
N ARG A 138 -13.55 -5.12 4.31
CA ARG A 138 -12.26 -5.62 4.78
C ARG A 138 -12.05 -7.06 4.34
N SER A 139 -12.25 -7.30 3.05
CA SER A 139 -12.17 -8.64 2.47
C SER A 139 -11.30 -8.65 1.23
N TRP A 140 -10.48 -9.68 1.11
CA TRP A 140 -9.63 -9.90 -0.05
C TRP A 140 -10.28 -10.81 -1.09
N LYS A 141 -10.04 -10.52 -2.37
CA LYS A 141 -10.42 -11.38 -3.50
C LYS A 141 -9.23 -11.53 -4.46
N LYS A 142 -8.98 -12.77 -4.90
CA LYS A 142 -8.03 -13.04 -5.99
C LYS A 142 -8.61 -12.59 -7.33
N GLY A 143 -7.81 -11.83 -8.06
CA GLY A 143 -8.05 -11.46 -9.45
C GLY A 143 -7.35 -12.41 -10.41
N LEU A 144 -6.70 -11.81 -11.42
CA LEU A 144 -5.96 -12.53 -12.45
C LEU A 144 -4.64 -13.10 -11.93
N THR A 145 -4.24 -14.24 -12.49
CA THR A 145 -2.88 -14.80 -12.36
C THR A 145 -2.14 -14.59 -13.66
N ILE A 146 -0.92 -14.07 -13.56
CA ILE A 146 0.03 -13.92 -14.67
C ILE A 146 1.11 -15.01 -14.46
N PRO A 147 1.30 -15.93 -15.43
CA PRO A 147 2.20 -17.07 -15.26
C PRO A 147 3.69 -16.66 -15.21
N THR A 148 3.99 -15.42 -15.55
CA THR A 148 5.33 -14.82 -15.47
C THR A 148 5.45 -14.06 -14.16
N THR A 149 6.58 -14.27 -13.47
CA THR A 149 6.98 -13.46 -12.32
C THR A 149 7.41 -12.09 -12.83
N ILE A 150 6.85 -11.03 -12.24
CA ILE A 150 7.14 -9.64 -12.56
C ILE A 150 7.26 -8.89 -11.24
N ASP A 151 8.42 -8.25 -11.05
CA ASP A 151 8.77 -7.48 -9.87
C ASP A 151 8.91 -5.99 -10.17
N GLY A 152 8.67 -5.14 -9.17
CA GLY A 152 8.93 -3.71 -9.26
C GLY A 152 8.10 -2.98 -10.32
N SER A 153 6.94 -3.53 -10.68
CA SER A 153 6.04 -2.90 -11.65
C SER A 153 5.43 -1.62 -11.12
N ALA A 154 5.19 -0.66 -12.02
CA ALA A 154 4.28 0.43 -11.73
C ALA A 154 2.84 0.00 -12.01
N CYS A 155 1.88 0.51 -11.24
CA CYS A 155 0.48 0.34 -11.58
C CYS A 155 -0.35 1.61 -11.42
N ALA A 156 -1.49 1.62 -12.13
CA ALA A 156 -2.46 2.70 -12.14
C ALA A 156 -3.87 2.16 -12.37
N VAL A 157 -4.88 2.93 -11.96
CA VAL A 157 -6.29 2.68 -12.30
C VAL A 157 -6.84 3.87 -13.07
N THR A 158 -7.56 3.59 -14.14
CA THR A 158 -8.31 4.59 -14.92
C THR A 158 -9.64 4.01 -15.37
N GLY A 159 -10.75 4.63 -14.96
CA GLY A 159 -12.08 4.05 -15.11
C GLY A 159 -12.14 2.65 -14.49
N ASP A 160 -12.54 1.66 -15.29
CA ASP A 160 -12.62 0.25 -14.89
C ASP A 160 -11.36 -0.57 -15.25
N GLN A 161 -10.28 0.11 -15.65
CA GLN A 161 -9.04 -0.55 -16.07
C GLN A 161 -7.99 -0.49 -14.98
N PHE A 162 -7.37 -1.64 -14.73
CA PHE A 162 -6.15 -1.75 -13.93
C PHE A 162 -4.97 -1.96 -14.88
N ILE A 163 -4.03 -1.03 -14.86
CA ILE A 163 -2.87 -1.01 -15.75
C ILE A 163 -1.63 -1.35 -14.92
N ILE A 164 -0.85 -2.28 -15.42
CA ILE A 164 0.46 -2.68 -14.89
C ILE A 164 1.47 -2.43 -16.00
N TRP A 165 2.60 -1.80 -15.68
CA TRP A 165 3.61 -1.47 -16.68
C TRP A 165 5.04 -1.61 -16.15
N GLY A 166 5.93 -2.10 -17.00
CA GLY A 166 7.33 -2.35 -16.68
C GLY A 166 7.53 -3.57 -15.78
N GLY A 167 8.54 -3.48 -14.93
CA GLY A 167 9.01 -4.55 -14.06
C GLY A 167 10.08 -5.44 -14.68
N GLU A 168 10.67 -6.29 -13.85
CA GLU A 168 11.69 -7.30 -14.22
C GLU A 168 11.29 -8.73 -13.85
#